data_AF-A0A7G1PDA8-F1
#
_entry.id   AF-A0A7G1PDA8-F1
#
_cell.length_a   1.000
_cell.length_b   1.000
_cell.length_c   1.000
_cell.angle_alpha   90.00
_cell.angle_beta   90.00
_cell.angle_gamma   90.00
#
_symmetry.space_group_name_H-M   'P 1'
#
loop_
_entity.id
_entity.type
_entity.pdbx_description
1 polymer ?
#
loop_
_entity_poly.entity_id
_entity_poly.type
_entity_poly.pdbx_seq_one_letter_code
_entity_poly.pdbx_strand_id
1 'polypeptide(L)'
;MSNALAIAHVTQALALLIEANLQPEIDMAVKVEPRKPSADPPADPTITVFLYQVTPNTSQRGHDLPTRAPDGTLLKRPAAALDLHFLISAYGDETELVGQRLIGSVVRTLHAIPVLPKDIIELAGEKPYLADSDLAEAAQRVRFTPTVMDIDETSKLWGMLHQTPYTLSVVYQAALVFIEGRETPVPAKPVERSSIRVLPFGAPGAPGAPGAPSAPGTPVQPGGPERQKAGDASGAAQPVAKAPAKVPAKAPAKAVAKAPARPRKEAQAGKAVPAGKRARGARGVAKKTAPAKPTGPAAGSAADSPADSPKADDGGR
;
A
#
# COMPACT_ATOMS: atom_id res chain seq x y z
N MET A 1 2.40 10.85 7.78
CA MET A 1 3.59 9.99 7.57
C MET A 1 3.08 8.55 7.45
N SER A 2 3.59 7.54 8.16
CA SER A 2 2.85 6.29 8.40
C SER A 2 3.25 5.62 9.72
N ASN A 3 2.33 5.58 10.67
CA ASN A 3 2.54 5.08 12.04
C ASN A 3 2.08 3.63 12.24
N ALA A 4 2.21 3.11 13.48
CA ALA A 4 1.86 1.73 13.82
C ALA A 4 0.38 1.37 13.60
N LEU A 5 -0.54 2.35 13.53
CA LEU A 5 -1.95 2.11 13.26
C LEU A 5 -2.22 1.78 11.77
N ALA A 6 -1.25 2.03 10.88
CA ALA A 6 -1.41 1.84 9.43
C ALA A 6 -1.93 0.44 9.03
N ILE A 7 -1.54 -0.63 9.74
CA ILE A 7 -2.05 -1.99 9.44
C ILE A 7 -3.55 -2.11 9.72
N ALA A 8 -3.99 -1.64 10.89
CA ALA A 8 -5.41 -1.64 11.26
C ALA A 8 -6.22 -0.71 10.35
N HIS A 9 -5.63 0.43 9.97
CA HIS A 9 -6.22 1.41 9.09
C HIS A 9 -6.42 0.87 7.66
N VAL A 10 -5.39 0.24 7.06
CA VAL A 10 -5.53 -0.44 5.75
C VAL A 10 -6.61 -1.53 5.80
N THR A 11 -6.67 -2.30 6.90
CA THR A 11 -7.68 -3.36 7.07
C THR A 11 -9.11 -2.80 7.13
N GLN A 12 -9.32 -1.70 7.87
CA GLN A 12 -10.62 -1.02 7.94
C GLN A 12 -10.99 -0.32 6.63
N ALA A 13 -10.03 0.28 5.93
CA ALA A 13 -10.24 0.94 4.65
C ALA A 13 -10.53 -0.07 3.53
N LEU A 14 -9.94 -1.28 3.57
CA LEU A 14 -10.30 -2.38 2.66
C LEU A 14 -11.74 -2.86 2.88
N ALA A 15 -12.19 -2.99 4.15
CA ALA A 15 -13.57 -3.33 4.45
C ALA A 15 -14.56 -2.29 3.90
N LEU A 16 -14.31 -1.00 4.14
CA LEU A 16 -15.15 0.10 3.62
C LEU A 16 -15.10 0.22 2.09
N LEU A 17 -13.94 -0.03 1.46
CA LEU A 17 -13.81 -0.04 0.00
C LEU A 17 -14.70 -1.12 -0.64
N ILE A 18 -14.77 -2.30 -0.02
CA ILE A 18 -15.68 -3.36 -0.44
C ILE A 18 -17.13 -2.92 -0.22
N GLU A 19 -17.49 -2.57 1.02
CA GLU A 19 -18.85 -2.20 1.45
C GLU A 19 -19.49 -1.14 0.52
N ALA A 20 -18.75 -0.07 0.22
CA ALA A 20 -19.21 1.03 -0.64
C ALA A 20 -19.43 0.65 -2.12
N ASN A 21 -18.93 -0.50 -2.59
CA ASN A 21 -18.94 -0.92 -4.00
C ASN A 21 -19.70 -2.24 -4.26
N LEU A 22 -20.43 -2.79 -3.29
CA LEU A 22 -21.23 -4.00 -3.48
C LEU A 22 -22.47 -3.77 -4.38
N GLN A 23 -23.02 -2.55 -4.36
CA GLN A 23 -24.14 -2.15 -5.21
C GLN A 23 -23.75 -2.04 -6.69
N PRO A 24 -24.69 -2.13 -7.65
CA PRO A 24 -26.12 -2.45 -7.51
C PRO A 24 -26.45 -3.94 -7.75
N GLU A 25 -25.48 -4.85 -7.67
CA GLU A 25 -25.68 -6.27 -8.02
C GLU A 25 -26.33 -7.12 -6.89
N ILE A 26 -26.56 -6.47 -5.73
CA ILE A 26 -26.95 -7.12 -4.48
C ILE A 26 -27.95 -6.21 -3.73
N ASP A 27 -29.25 -6.41 -3.98
CA ASP A 27 -30.37 -5.74 -3.26
C ASP A 27 -30.52 -6.20 -1.78
N MET A 28 -29.44 -6.70 -1.17
CA MET A 28 -29.41 -7.29 0.18
C MET A 28 -28.51 -6.45 1.08
N ALA A 29 -28.85 -6.36 2.36
CA ALA A 29 -27.98 -5.74 3.36
C ALA A 29 -26.79 -6.67 3.65
N VAL A 30 -25.65 -6.42 2.98
CA VAL A 30 -24.41 -7.18 3.19
C VAL A 30 -23.60 -6.54 4.31
N LYS A 31 -23.17 -7.33 5.29
CA LYS A 31 -22.29 -6.88 6.35
C LYS A 31 -20.83 -7.13 5.99
N VAL A 32 -19.95 -6.12 6.08
CA VAL A 32 -18.50 -6.31 5.88
C VAL A 32 -17.77 -6.14 7.21
N GLU A 33 -17.06 -7.17 7.65
CA GLU A 33 -16.38 -7.18 8.94
C GLU A 33 -14.87 -7.46 8.82
N PRO A 34 -14.00 -6.58 9.37
CA PRO A 34 -12.56 -6.82 9.46
C PRO A 34 -12.23 -7.76 10.64
N ARG A 35 -12.75 -9.00 10.61
CA ARG A 35 -12.55 -10.02 11.65
C ARG A 35 -12.12 -11.38 11.08
N LYS A 36 -11.66 -12.28 11.96
CA LYS A 36 -11.41 -13.68 11.59
C LYS A 36 -12.70 -14.37 11.10
N PRO A 37 -12.60 -15.35 10.17
CA PRO A 37 -13.70 -16.24 9.81
C PRO A 37 -14.42 -16.82 11.03
N SER A 38 -15.73 -17.01 10.90
CA SER A 38 -16.62 -17.31 12.01
C SER A 38 -16.87 -18.82 12.12
N ALA A 39 -16.58 -19.42 13.27
CA ALA A 39 -16.82 -20.84 13.53
C ALA A 39 -18.30 -21.22 13.30
N ASP A 40 -19.20 -20.34 13.73
CA ASP A 40 -20.62 -20.36 13.38
C ASP A 40 -20.85 -19.46 12.15
N PRO A 41 -21.21 -20.00 10.97
CA PRO A 41 -21.35 -19.23 9.74
C PRO A 41 -22.65 -18.38 9.75
N PRO A 42 -22.58 -17.06 9.54
CA PRO A 42 -23.78 -16.22 9.47
C PRO A 42 -24.70 -16.64 8.32
N ALA A 43 -26.00 -16.75 8.61
CA ALA A 43 -27.04 -16.89 7.57
C ALA A 43 -27.20 -15.58 6.76
N ASP A 44 -27.01 -14.43 7.41
CA ASP A 44 -27.05 -13.11 6.77
C ASP A 44 -25.85 -12.92 5.82
N PRO A 45 -26.03 -12.33 4.62
CA PRO A 45 -24.94 -12.06 3.67
C PRO A 45 -23.79 -11.28 4.32
N THR A 46 -22.64 -11.93 4.49
CA THR A 46 -21.52 -11.39 5.28
C THR A 46 -20.18 -11.62 4.57
N ILE A 47 -19.36 -10.58 4.47
CA ILE A 47 -17.98 -10.65 3.99
C ILE A 47 -17.02 -10.44 5.16
N THR A 48 -16.14 -11.40 5.43
CA THR A 48 -15.07 -11.26 6.42
C THR A 48 -13.74 -10.95 5.76
N VAL A 49 -13.09 -9.86 6.17
CA VAL A 49 -11.75 -9.46 5.72
C VAL A 49 -10.73 -9.81 6.81
N PHE A 50 -9.91 -10.85 6.57
CA PHE A 50 -9.01 -11.42 7.56
C PHE A 50 -7.53 -11.28 7.14
N LEU A 51 -6.77 -10.50 7.91
CA LEU A 51 -5.32 -10.41 7.80
C LEU A 51 -4.67 -11.67 8.39
N TYR A 52 -4.24 -12.61 7.54
CA TYR A 52 -3.67 -13.89 8.00
C TYR A 52 -2.14 -13.87 8.08
N GLN A 53 -1.47 -12.99 7.32
CA GLN A 53 0.00 -12.91 7.29
C GLN A 53 0.49 -11.49 7.02
N VAL A 54 1.61 -11.12 7.65
CA VAL A 54 2.36 -9.88 7.40
C VAL A 54 3.79 -10.27 7.03
N THR A 55 4.31 -9.75 5.91
CA THR A 55 5.66 -10.04 5.41
C THR A 55 6.44 -8.77 5.07
N PRO A 56 7.77 -8.71 5.25
CA PRO A 56 8.56 -7.56 4.81
C PRO A 56 8.63 -7.48 3.28
N ASN A 57 8.30 -6.31 2.73
CA ASN A 57 8.27 -6.09 1.27
C ASN A 57 9.66 -6.28 0.65
N THR A 58 9.80 -7.31 -0.18
CA THR A 58 11.11 -7.79 -0.63
C THR A 58 11.89 -6.77 -1.46
N SER A 59 11.18 -5.97 -2.26
CA SER A 59 11.71 -4.91 -3.12
C SER A 59 12.13 -3.66 -2.33
N GLN A 60 11.38 -3.29 -1.30
CA GLN A 60 11.60 -2.07 -0.51
C GLN A 60 12.46 -2.28 0.74
N ARG A 61 12.97 -3.50 1.02
CA ARG A 61 13.96 -3.73 2.09
C ARG A 61 15.20 -2.83 2.01
N GLY A 62 15.60 -2.41 0.81
CA GLY A 62 16.73 -1.49 0.62
C GLY A 62 16.42 -0.02 0.94
N HIS A 63 15.17 0.33 1.26
CA HIS A 63 14.76 1.72 1.51
C HIS A 63 15.41 2.32 2.77
N ASP A 64 15.88 1.49 3.71
CA ASP A 64 16.25 1.90 5.06
C ASP A 64 17.77 1.96 5.35
N LEU A 65 18.59 2.05 4.31
CA LEU A 65 20.05 1.94 4.41
C LEU A 65 20.78 3.13 3.76
N PRO A 66 21.68 3.84 4.47
CA PRO A 66 21.89 3.87 5.93
C PRO A 66 20.99 4.91 6.62
N THR A 67 20.32 4.53 7.71
CA THR A 67 19.48 5.45 8.52
C THR A 67 20.26 6.26 9.56
N ARG A 68 21.41 5.78 10.04
CA ARG A 68 22.27 6.47 11.03
C ARG A 68 23.65 6.82 10.47
N ALA A 69 24.23 7.92 10.94
CA ALA A 69 25.60 8.33 10.66
C ALA A 69 26.60 7.61 11.61
N PRO A 70 27.93 7.73 11.39
CA PRO A 70 28.94 7.09 12.23
C PRO A 70 28.97 7.55 13.70
N ASP A 71 28.34 8.68 14.02
CA ASP A 71 28.15 9.19 15.39
C ASP A 71 26.83 8.71 16.05
N GLY A 72 26.06 7.86 15.36
CA GLY A 72 24.77 7.35 15.80
C GLY A 72 23.58 8.28 15.53
N THR A 73 23.81 9.52 15.06
CA THR A 73 22.73 10.45 14.73
C THR A 73 21.88 9.94 13.58
N LEU A 74 20.58 10.23 13.62
CA LEU A 74 19.63 9.72 12.64
C LEU A 74 19.58 10.63 11.40
N LEU A 75 20.03 10.11 10.25
CA LEU A 75 20.04 10.78 8.95
C LEU A 75 18.72 10.61 8.19
N LYS A 76 18.09 9.44 8.33
CA LYS A 76 16.79 9.09 7.74
C LYS A 76 15.97 8.33 8.77
N ARG A 77 14.67 8.56 8.81
CA ARG A 77 13.77 7.86 9.73
C ARG A 77 13.66 6.39 9.32
N PRO A 78 13.78 5.43 10.24
CA PRO A 78 13.67 4.02 9.91
C PRO A 78 12.23 3.72 9.49
N ALA A 79 12.04 3.05 8.36
CA ALA A 79 10.75 2.79 7.72
C ALA A 79 10.67 1.33 7.27
N ALA A 80 9.98 0.51 8.06
CA ALA A 80 9.71 -0.90 7.74
C ALA A 80 8.67 -0.98 6.61
N ALA A 81 9.09 -1.45 5.44
CA ALA A 81 8.19 -1.71 4.32
C ALA A 81 7.56 -3.11 4.46
N LEU A 82 6.23 -3.19 4.44
CA LEU A 82 5.43 -4.39 4.65
C LEU A 82 4.48 -4.65 3.48
N ASP A 83 4.22 -5.93 3.28
CA ASP A 83 3.12 -6.47 2.49
C ASP A 83 2.16 -7.21 3.43
N LEU A 84 0.87 -6.89 3.36
CA LEU A 84 -0.20 -7.48 4.17
C LEU A 84 -0.99 -8.46 3.30
N HIS A 85 -1.25 -9.67 3.80
CA HIS A 85 -1.99 -10.68 3.04
C HIS A 85 -3.36 -10.93 3.66
N PHE A 86 -4.40 -10.65 2.88
CA PHE A 86 -5.79 -10.74 3.29
C PHE A 86 -6.48 -11.94 2.64
N LEU A 87 -7.18 -12.73 3.46
CA LEU A 87 -8.20 -13.67 3.04
C LEU A 87 -9.54 -12.94 3.13
N ILE A 88 -10.30 -12.92 2.03
CA ILE A 88 -11.64 -12.35 1.96
C ILE A 88 -12.61 -13.49 1.71
N SER A 89 -13.45 -13.81 2.70
CA SER A 89 -14.42 -14.92 2.66
C SER A 89 -15.85 -14.40 2.64
N ALA A 90 -16.75 -15.08 1.93
CA ALA A 90 -18.15 -14.65 1.79
C ALA A 90 -19.15 -15.72 2.25
N TYR A 91 -20.03 -15.33 3.15
CA TYR A 91 -21.12 -16.12 3.75
C TYR A 91 -22.49 -15.65 3.24
N GLY A 92 -23.46 -16.56 3.24
CA GLY A 92 -24.84 -16.35 2.78
C GLY A 92 -25.41 -17.64 2.18
N ASP A 93 -26.66 -17.60 1.70
CA ASP A 93 -27.34 -18.77 1.15
C ASP A 93 -26.61 -19.37 -0.07
N GLU A 94 -26.28 -20.67 0.01
CA GLU A 94 -25.66 -21.43 -1.08
C GLU A 94 -26.63 -21.71 -2.23
N THR A 95 -27.93 -21.85 -1.96
CA THR A 95 -28.97 -22.15 -2.96
C THR A 95 -29.25 -20.97 -3.88
N GLU A 96 -29.16 -19.75 -3.36
CA GLU A 96 -29.18 -18.50 -4.13
C GLU A 96 -27.79 -18.05 -4.64
N LEU A 97 -26.76 -18.88 -4.40
CA LEU A 97 -25.36 -18.64 -4.78
C LEU A 97 -24.79 -17.30 -4.23
N VAL A 98 -25.25 -16.87 -3.06
CA VAL A 98 -24.95 -15.54 -2.49
C VAL A 98 -23.44 -15.35 -2.30
N GLY A 99 -22.74 -16.34 -1.72
CA GLY A 99 -21.28 -16.30 -1.55
C GLY A 99 -20.52 -16.13 -2.88
N GLN A 100 -20.99 -16.75 -3.97
CA GLN A 100 -20.37 -16.62 -5.30
C GLN A 100 -20.59 -15.21 -5.88
N ARG A 101 -21.80 -14.64 -5.72
CA ARG A 101 -22.14 -13.28 -6.14
C ARG A 101 -21.31 -12.24 -5.37
N LEU A 102 -21.20 -12.40 -4.05
CA LEU A 102 -20.38 -11.55 -3.17
C LEU A 102 -18.91 -11.54 -3.61
N ILE A 103 -18.30 -12.72 -3.80
CA ILE A 103 -16.90 -12.84 -4.25
C ILE A 103 -16.71 -12.23 -5.66
N GLY A 104 -17.67 -12.42 -6.57
CA GLY A 104 -17.67 -11.76 -7.89
C GLY A 104 -17.61 -10.23 -7.78
N SER A 105 -18.44 -9.64 -6.92
CA SER A 105 -18.47 -8.20 -6.68
C SER A 105 -17.21 -7.67 -5.98
N VAL A 106 -16.63 -8.44 -5.04
CA VAL A 106 -15.31 -8.14 -4.42
C VAL A 106 -14.20 -8.11 -5.48
N VAL A 107 -14.10 -9.16 -6.31
CA VAL A 107 -13.06 -9.26 -7.36
C VAL A 107 -13.21 -8.14 -8.39
N ARG A 108 -14.45 -7.84 -8.82
CA ARG A 108 -14.80 -6.69 -9.66
C ARG A 108 -14.31 -5.38 -9.05
N THR A 109 -14.61 -5.14 -7.78
CA THR A 109 -14.25 -3.92 -7.04
C THR A 109 -12.74 -3.75 -6.94
N LEU A 110 -12.01 -4.78 -6.47
CA LEU A 110 -10.56 -4.70 -6.26
C LEU A 110 -9.77 -4.72 -7.58
N HIS A 111 -10.36 -5.20 -8.67
CA HIS A 111 -9.79 -5.06 -10.02
C HIS A 111 -10.04 -3.67 -10.63
N ALA A 112 -11.19 -3.04 -10.34
CA ALA A 112 -11.52 -1.69 -10.80
C ALA A 112 -10.79 -0.60 -9.99
N ILE A 113 -10.63 -0.80 -8.68
CA ILE A 113 -9.99 0.12 -7.73
C ILE A 113 -8.82 -0.59 -7.01
N PRO A 114 -7.73 -0.95 -7.73
CA PRO A 114 -6.61 -1.70 -7.15
C PRO A 114 -5.70 -0.84 -6.26
N VAL A 115 -5.83 0.49 -6.27
CA VAL A 115 -5.08 1.42 -5.42
C VAL A 115 -6.04 2.06 -4.43
N LEU A 116 -5.72 2.01 -3.14
CA LEU A 116 -6.59 2.53 -2.08
C LEU A 116 -6.80 4.06 -2.25
N PRO A 117 -8.05 4.55 -2.46
CA PRO A 117 -8.33 5.97 -2.63
C PRO A 117 -8.21 6.71 -1.29
N LYS A 118 -7.90 8.02 -1.34
CA LYS A 118 -7.63 8.83 -0.13
C LYS A 118 -8.89 8.96 0.72
N ASP A 119 -10.02 9.15 0.06
CA ASP A 119 -11.34 9.43 0.62
C ASP A 119 -11.84 8.28 1.51
N ILE A 120 -11.54 7.02 1.13
CA ILE A 120 -11.87 5.82 1.92
C ILE A 120 -10.88 5.63 3.09
N ILE A 121 -9.64 6.14 3.00
CA ILE A 121 -8.72 6.19 4.15
C ILE A 121 -9.23 7.23 5.15
N GLU A 122 -9.64 8.42 4.69
CA GLU A 122 -10.19 9.46 5.57
C GLU A 122 -11.46 8.98 6.29
N LEU A 123 -12.39 8.33 5.57
CA LEU A 123 -13.58 7.69 6.15
C LEU A 123 -13.25 6.56 7.14
N ALA A 124 -12.18 5.79 6.89
CA ALA A 124 -11.71 4.76 7.82
C ALA A 124 -11.13 5.35 9.11
N GLY A 125 -10.50 6.53 9.01
CA GLY A 125 -9.91 7.28 10.12
C GLY A 125 -10.92 7.90 11.09
N GLU A 126 -12.19 8.08 10.68
CA GLU A 126 -13.26 8.59 11.56
C GLU A 126 -13.53 7.69 12.77
N LYS A 127 -13.11 6.42 12.74
CA LYS A 127 -13.29 5.50 13.87
C LYS A 127 -12.37 5.90 15.03
N PRO A 128 -12.86 6.00 16.29
CA PRO A 128 -12.07 6.50 17.43
C PRO A 128 -10.74 5.78 17.69
N TYR A 129 -10.61 4.51 17.31
CA TYR A 129 -9.39 3.71 17.46
C TYR A 129 -8.39 3.83 16.28
N LEU A 130 -8.71 4.66 15.29
CA LEU A 130 -7.86 4.99 14.12
C LEU A 130 -7.61 6.48 13.93
N ALA A 131 -8.21 7.36 14.75
CA ALA A 131 -8.15 8.82 14.60
C ALA A 131 -6.72 9.41 14.56
N ASP A 132 -5.77 8.82 15.29
CA ASP A 132 -4.36 9.22 15.28
C ASP A 132 -3.57 8.68 14.05
N SER A 133 -4.22 8.04 13.07
CA SER A 133 -3.52 7.36 11.97
C SER A 133 -3.31 8.24 10.75
N ASP A 134 -2.04 8.48 10.45
CA ASP A 134 -1.52 9.38 9.42
C ASP A 134 -1.38 8.75 8.02
N LEU A 135 -2.00 7.58 7.79
CA LEU A 135 -1.95 6.83 6.53
C LEU A 135 -2.41 7.64 5.31
N ALA A 136 -3.31 8.60 5.48
CA ALA A 136 -3.77 9.49 4.41
C ALA A 136 -2.66 10.43 3.87
N GLU A 137 -1.60 10.63 4.64
CA GLU A 137 -0.39 11.37 4.25
C GLU A 137 0.75 10.48 3.73
N ALA A 138 0.53 9.16 3.60
CA ALA A 138 1.55 8.25 3.11
C ALA A 138 1.96 8.62 1.68
N ALA A 139 3.25 8.92 1.48
CA ALA A 139 3.78 9.30 0.16
C ALA A 139 3.62 8.18 -0.88
N GLN A 140 3.57 6.93 -0.44
CA GLN A 140 3.28 5.77 -1.26
C GLN A 140 1.87 5.24 -0.96
N ARG A 141 1.03 5.17 -1.99
CA ARG A 141 -0.30 4.56 -1.89
C ARG A 141 -0.22 3.04 -1.84
N VAL A 142 -1.05 2.45 -0.99
CA VAL A 142 -1.23 1.00 -0.85
C VAL A 142 -1.94 0.45 -2.09
N ARG A 143 -1.45 -0.68 -2.61
CA ARG A 143 -1.99 -1.33 -3.81
C ARG A 143 -2.38 -2.79 -3.53
N PHE A 144 -3.64 -3.12 -3.73
CA PHE A 144 -4.15 -4.49 -3.69
C PHE A 144 -3.77 -5.22 -4.99
N THR A 145 -3.33 -6.47 -4.85
CA THR A 145 -3.03 -7.38 -5.96
C THR A 145 -3.62 -8.75 -5.61
N PRO A 146 -4.36 -9.42 -6.51
CA PRO A 146 -4.84 -10.77 -6.25
C PRO A 146 -3.64 -11.73 -6.14
N THR A 147 -3.66 -12.57 -5.11
CA THR A 147 -2.68 -13.64 -4.90
C THR A 147 -3.36 -14.96 -5.25
N VAL A 148 -2.75 -15.75 -6.13
CA VAL A 148 -3.21 -17.11 -6.40
C VAL A 148 -2.67 -18.02 -5.30
N MET A 149 -3.56 -18.76 -4.64
CA MET A 149 -3.20 -19.93 -3.82
C MET A 149 -3.58 -21.20 -4.56
N ASP A 150 -2.81 -22.27 -4.35
CA ASP A 150 -3.23 -23.63 -4.71
C ASP A 150 -4.28 -24.18 -3.72
N ILE A 151 -4.98 -25.24 -4.12
CA ILE A 151 -5.91 -26.01 -3.26
C ILE A 151 -5.17 -26.49 -2.01
N ASP A 152 -3.92 -26.90 -2.16
CA ASP A 152 -3.07 -27.44 -1.10
C ASP A 152 -2.65 -26.36 -0.08
N GLU A 153 -2.48 -25.11 -0.52
CA GLU A 153 -2.20 -23.96 0.34
C GLU A 153 -3.46 -23.46 1.03
N THR A 154 -4.55 -23.37 0.28
CA THR A 154 -5.90 -23.00 0.76
C THR A 154 -6.36 -23.97 1.85
N SER A 155 -6.12 -25.28 1.67
CA SER A 155 -6.46 -26.32 2.65
C SER A 155 -5.64 -26.20 3.93
N LYS A 156 -4.36 -25.79 3.85
CA LYS A 156 -3.51 -25.52 5.03
C LYS A 156 -3.94 -24.23 5.74
N LEU A 157 -4.32 -23.20 4.98
CA LEU A 157 -4.82 -21.93 5.50
C LEU A 157 -6.10 -22.14 6.32
N TRP A 158 -7.11 -22.77 5.73
CA TRP A 158 -8.36 -23.11 6.43
C TRP A 158 -8.15 -24.18 7.52
N GLY A 159 -7.18 -25.08 7.35
CA GLY A 159 -6.76 -26.03 8.38
C GLY A 159 -6.30 -25.35 9.68
N MET A 160 -5.55 -24.25 9.61
CA MET A 160 -5.18 -23.46 10.80
C MET A 160 -6.40 -22.91 11.56
N LEU A 161 -7.56 -22.77 10.89
CA LEU A 161 -8.83 -22.34 11.46
C LEU A 161 -9.71 -23.54 11.83
N HIS A 162 -9.16 -24.59 12.48
CA HIS A 162 -9.78 -25.88 12.85
C HIS A 162 -11.25 -25.88 13.33
N GLN A 163 -11.79 -24.76 13.81
CA GLN A 163 -13.18 -24.61 14.27
C GLN A 163 -14.15 -24.05 13.20
N THR A 164 -13.66 -23.71 12.00
CA THR A 164 -14.43 -22.98 10.99
C THR A 164 -14.66 -23.83 9.73
N PRO A 165 -15.90 -23.95 9.23
CA PRO A 165 -16.15 -24.61 7.96
C PRO A 165 -15.47 -23.87 6.80
N TYR A 166 -14.95 -24.61 5.82
CA TYR A 166 -14.41 -24.03 4.59
C TYR A 166 -15.47 -23.15 3.91
N THR A 167 -15.09 -21.93 3.55
CA THR A 167 -15.98 -20.94 2.94
C THR A 167 -15.34 -20.40 1.66
N LEU A 168 -16.15 -20.11 0.64
CA LEU A 168 -15.65 -19.53 -0.61
C LEU A 168 -14.93 -18.21 -0.33
N SER A 169 -13.70 -18.11 -0.83
CA SER A 169 -12.76 -17.05 -0.44
C SER A 169 -11.76 -16.72 -1.55
N VAL A 170 -11.23 -15.50 -1.50
CA VAL A 170 -10.19 -14.99 -2.41
C VAL A 170 -9.08 -14.31 -1.60
N VAL A 171 -7.87 -14.30 -2.15
CA VAL A 171 -6.68 -13.77 -1.46
C VAL A 171 -6.15 -12.54 -2.17
N TYR A 172 -5.86 -11.50 -1.39
CA TYR A 172 -5.27 -10.25 -1.89
C TYR A 172 -4.09 -9.81 -1.03
N GLN A 173 -2.95 -9.55 -1.68
CA GLN A 173 -1.82 -8.85 -1.09
C GLN A 173 -2.03 -7.33 -1.20
N ALA A 174 -2.05 -6.62 -0.08
CA ALA A 174 -1.93 -5.18 -0.02
C ALA A 174 -0.45 -4.81 0.14
N ALA A 175 0.16 -4.31 -0.93
CA ALA A 175 1.57 -4.01 -0.98
C ALA A 175 1.88 -2.54 -0.62
N LEU A 176 3.11 -2.30 -0.20
CA LEU A 176 3.70 -0.97 0.07
C LEU A 176 3.14 -0.26 1.30
N VAL A 177 2.82 -1.00 2.36
CA VAL A 177 2.47 -0.43 3.68
C VAL A 177 3.78 -0.12 4.42
N PHE A 178 4.05 1.15 4.71
CA PHE A 178 5.21 1.56 5.50
C PHE A 178 4.82 1.77 6.97
N ILE A 179 5.72 1.43 7.88
CA ILE A 179 5.65 1.83 9.30
C ILE A 179 6.95 2.52 9.67
N GLU A 180 6.86 3.79 10.05
CA GLU A 180 8.01 4.61 10.40
C GLU A 180 8.28 4.66 11.91
N GLY A 181 9.56 4.80 12.28
CA GLY A 181 9.98 5.00 13.67
C GLY A 181 9.65 6.38 14.23
N ARG A 182 9.50 6.48 15.55
CA ARG A 182 9.11 7.72 16.25
C ARG A 182 10.17 8.83 16.21
N GLU A 183 11.44 8.49 15.95
CA GLU A 183 12.54 9.46 15.91
C GLU A 183 12.41 10.42 14.71
N THR A 184 12.73 11.70 14.94
CA THR A 184 12.88 12.72 13.89
C THR A 184 14.35 12.78 13.45
N PRO A 185 14.67 12.60 12.16
CA PRO A 185 16.04 12.75 11.66
C PRO A 185 16.58 14.16 11.87
N VAL A 186 17.89 14.26 12.11
CA VAL A 186 18.61 15.53 12.11
C VAL A 186 18.99 15.84 10.66
N PRO A 187 18.59 16.99 10.09
CA PRO A 187 18.98 17.34 8.73
C PRO A 187 20.50 17.50 8.64
N ALA A 188 21.12 16.80 7.70
CA ALA A 188 22.55 16.93 7.43
C ALA A 188 22.91 18.38 7.07
N LYS A 189 24.05 18.86 7.55
CA LYS A 189 24.54 20.22 7.24
C LYS A 189 24.74 20.36 5.71
N PRO A 190 24.35 21.50 5.09
CA PRO A 190 24.61 21.74 3.68
C PRO A 190 26.09 21.61 3.32
N VAL A 191 26.39 21.05 2.15
CA VAL A 191 27.76 20.91 1.65
C VAL A 191 28.24 22.28 1.15
N GLU A 192 29.04 22.97 1.96
CA GLU A 192 29.51 24.33 1.65
C GLU A 192 30.43 24.39 0.41
N ARG A 193 31.29 23.38 0.22
CA ARG A 193 32.25 23.32 -0.91
C ARG A 193 32.52 21.87 -1.33
N SER A 194 32.44 21.60 -2.64
CA SER A 194 32.87 20.35 -3.26
C SER A 194 34.22 20.54 -4.00
N SER A 195 35.33 20.18 -3.35
CA SER A 195 36.66 20.24 -3.95
C SER A 195 37.03 18.94 -4.65
N ILE A 196 37.01 18.93 -5.99
CA ILE A 196 37.46 17.79 -6.81
C ILE A 196 38.91 18.03 -7.24
N ARG A 197 39.84 17.19 -6.78
CA ARG A 197 41.24 17.20 -7.24
C ARG A 197 41.48 15.98 -8.14
N VAL A 198 41.89 16.23 -9.38
CA VAL A 198 42.38 15.19 -10.30
C VAL A 198 43.91 15.21 -10.25
N LEU A 199 44.53 14.04 -10.07
CA LEU A 199 45.97 13.84 -10.14
C LEU A 199 46.26 12.71 -11.14
N PRO A 200 47.30 12.81 -11.99
CA PRO A 200 47.76 11.67 -12.77
C PRO A 200 48.41 10.64 -11.85
N PHE A 201 48.31 9.36 -12.20
CA PHE A 201 49.01 8.29 -11.50
C PHE A 201 50.52 8.57 -11.47
N GLY A 202 51.13 8.46 -10.28
CA GLY A 202 52.54 8.80 -10.05
C GLY A 202 52.81 10.24 -9.60
N ALA A 203 51.80 11.13 -9.55
CA ALA A 203 51.96 12.41 -8.87
C ALA A 203 52.05 12.24 -7.34
N PRO A 204 52.79 13.11 -6.61
CA PRO A 204 52.82 13.07 -5.15
C PRO A 204 51.42 13.16 -4.54
N GLY A 205 51.05 12.15 -3.74
CA GLY A 205 49.73 12.04 -3.13
C GLY A 205 48.62 11.46 -4.03
N ALA A 206 48.93 11.01 -5.25
CA ALA A 206 48.00 10.22 -6.05
C ALA A 206 47.89 8.78 -5.52
N PRO A 207 46.68 8.17 -5.47
CA PRO A 207 46.54 6.74 -5.25
C PRO A 207 47.31 5.93 -6.29
N GLY A 208 47.86 4.77 -5.90
CA GLY A 208 48.52 3.86 -6.84
C GLY A 208 47.55 3.34 -7.90
N ALA A 209 48.05 3.12 -9.12
CA ALA A 209 47.25 2.56 -10.20
C ALA A 209 46.81 1.12 -9.86
N PRO A 210 45.52 0.76 -9.97
CA PRO A 210 45.05 -0.61 -9.70
C PRO A 210 45.79 -1.63 -10.56
N GLY A 211 46.46 -2.60 -9.91
CA GLY A 211 47.22 -3.66 -10.57
C GLY A 211 48.71 -3.35 -10.83
N ALA A 212 49.22 -2.18 -10.46
CA ALA A 212 50.67 -1.94 -10.48
C ALA A 212 51.36 -2.70 -9.32
N PRO A 213 52.47 -3.44 -9.56
CA PRO A 213 53.22 -4.07 -8.48
C PRO A 213 53.92 -3.00 -7.64
N SER A 214 53.73 -3.06 -6.32
CA SER A 214 54.40 -2.15 -5.37
C SER A 214 55.91 -2.36 -5.42
N ALA A 215 56.65 -1.38 -5.93
CA ALA A 215 58.11 -1.40 -5.92
C ALA A 215 58.63 -1.40 -4.47
N PRO A 216 59.48 -2.36 -4.07
CA PRO A 216 60.00 -2.42 -2.70
C PRO A 216 61.02 -1.30 -2.47
N GLY A 217 60.77 -0.44 -1.48
CA GLY A 217 61.77 0.54 -1.02
C GLY A 217 61.24 1.83 -0.38
N THR A 218 60.00 2.25 -0.65
CA THR A 218 59.48 3.51 -0.11
C THR A 218 58.78 3.31 1.24
N PRO A 219 59.29 3.86 2.37
CA PRO A 219 58.62 3.75 3.65
C PRO A 219 57.34 4.60 3.68
N VAL A 220 56.21 3.98 4.01
CA VAL A 220 54.95 4.70 4.25
C VAL A 220 55.06 5.42 5.60
N GLN A 221 55.36 6.71 5.56
CA GLN A 221 55.49 7.54 6.75
C GLN A 221 54.10 7.96 7.25
N PRO A 222 53.69 7.63 8.49
CA PRO A 222 52.36 7.96 8.99
C PRO A 222 52.25 9.46 9.28
N GLY A 223 51.28 10.12 8.65
CA GLY A 223 51.05 11.56 8.81
C GLY A 223 50.52 11.92 10.20
N GLY A 224 51.35 12.57 11.01
CA GLY A 224 50.91 13.25 12.23
C GLY A 224 50.12 14.55 11.93
N PRO A 225 49.39 15.11 12.91
CA PRO A 225 48.51 16.25 12.69
C PRO A 225 49.29 17.56 12.48
N GLU A 226 49.27 18.09 11.25
CA GLU A 226 49.97 19.32 10.93
C GLU A 226 49.20 20.56 11.44
N ARG A 227 49.84 21.31 12.33
CA ARG A 227 49.24 22.44 13.05
C ARG A 227 49.34 23.72 12.21
N GLN A 228 48.25 24.08 11.54
CA GLN A 228 48.16 25.35 10.80
C GLN A 228 48.57 26.54 11.66
N LYS A 229 49.49 27.35 11.13
CA LYS A 229 49.96 28.60 11.74
C LYS A 229 49.70 29.73 10.75
N ALA A 230 48.88 30.70 11.15
CA ALA A 230 48.66 31.90 10.35
C ALA A 230 49.91 32.79 10.33
N GLY A 231 50.08 33.56 9.26
CA GLY A 231 51.18 34.51 9.10
C GLY A 231 50.99 35.36 7.84
N ASP A 232 50.58 36.61 8.02
CA ASP A 232 50.48 37.59 6.96
C ASP A 232 51.86 38.01 6.43
N ALA A 233 51.93 38.28 5.12
CA ALA A 233 53.05 38.97 4.50
C ALA A 233 52.58 39.78 3.28
N SER A 234 52.50 41.10 3.44
CA SER A 234 52.40 42.05 2.32
C SER A 234 53.80 42.38 1.80
N GLY A 235 53.98 42.52 0.48
CA GLY A 235 55.31 42.82 -0.06
C GLY A 235 55.41 42.92 -1.59
N ALA A 236 55.17 44.13 -2.11
CA ALA A 236 55.72 44.74 -3.34
C ALA A 236 55.87 43.92 -4.66
N ALA A 237 55.42 44.53 -5.76
CA ALA A 237 55.68 44.04 -7.12
C ALA A 237 56.80 44.84 -7.83
N GLN A 238 57.42 44.26 -8.86
CA GLN A 238 57.71 44.95 -10.12
C GLN A 238 57.86 43.95 -11.29
N PRO A 239 57.66 44.37 -12.56
CA PRO A 239 57.41 43.45 -13.68
C PRO A 239 58.59 43.27 -14.66
N VAL A 240 58.53 42.20 -15.46
CA VAL A 240 59.27 42.10 -16.73
C VAL A 240 58.34 41.58 -17.82
N ALA A 241 58.26 42.27 -18.95
CA ALA A 241 57.39 41.91 -20.08
C ALA A 241 58.19 41.43 -21.30
N LYS A 242 57.69 40.40 -21.99
CA LYS A 242 57.99 40.11 -23.41
C LYS A 242 56.99 39.11 -24.01
N ALA A 243 56.64 39.34 -25.27
CA ALA A 243 55.70 38.56 -26.10
C ALA A 243 55.93 38.94 -27.58
N PRO A 244 55.32 38.26 -28.58
CA PRO A 244 54.92 36.84 -28.68
C PRO A 244 55.53 36.15 -29.93
N ALA A 245 55.24 34.87 -30.18
CA ALA A 245 55.58 34.15 -31.41
C ALA A 245 54.44 33.23 -31.92
N LYS A 246 54.51 32.76 -33.17
CA LYS A 246 53.37 32.22 -33.97
C LYS A 246 53.88 31.26 -35.10
N VAL A 247 53.08 30.42 -35.78
CA VAL A 247 51.60 30.27 -35.75
C VAL A 247 51.06 28.85 -35.43
N PRO A 248 51.14 27.80 -36.29
CA PRO A 248 49.87 27.10 -36.56
C PRO A 248 49.81 25.58 -36.30
N ALA A 249 48.70 25.21 -35.65
CA ALA A 249 47.74 24.15 -36.02
C ALA A 249 48.18 22.69 -36.24
N LYS A 250 47.59 21.80 -35.42
CA LYS A 250 46.77 20.70 -35.95
C LYS A 250 45.63 20.34 -34.98
N ALA A 251 44.42 20.12 -35.49
CA ALA A 251 43.28 19.59 -34.73
C ALA A 251 43.15 18.08 -34.95
N PRO A 252 42.37 17.39 -34.09
CA PRO A 252 41.25 16.63 -34.66
C PRO A 252 39.90 16.85 -33.95
N ALA A 253 38.85 16.44 -34.64
CA ALA A 253 37.45 16.71 -34.40
C ALA A 253 36.85 16.26 -33.05
N LYS A 254 35.79 16.95 -32.63
CA LYS A 254 34.76 16.39 -31.74
C LYS A 254 34.02 15.26 -32.46
N ALA A 255 33.81 14.12 -31.80
CA ALA A 255 32.79 13.14 -32.17
C ALA A 255 31.55 13.34 -31.28
N VAL A 256 30.38 13.53 -31.90
CA VAL A 256 29.09 13.61 -31.20
C VAL A 256 28.31 12.32 -31.48
N ALA A 257 28.14 11.48 -30.46
CA ALA A 257 27.32 10.28 -30.56
C ALA A 257 25.83 10.66 -30.52
N LYS A 258 25.10 10.40 -31.62
CA LYS A 258 23.63 10.52 -31.69
C LYS A 258 22.97 9.26 -31.13
N ALA A 259 21.84 9.43 -30.43
CA ALA A 259 20.91 8.34 -30.18
C ALA A 259 20.09 8.01 -31.45
N PRO A 260 19.78 6.73 -31.72
CA PRO A 260 18.79 6.33 -32.73
C PRO A 260 17.40 6.18 -32.11
N ALA A 261 16.35 6.57 -32.85
CA ALA A 261 14.95 6.36 -32.49
C ALA A 261 14.32 5.20 -33.27
N ARG A 262 13.18 4.70 -32.79
CA ARG A 262 12.34 3.69 -33.45
C ARG A 262 11.89 4.12 -34.87
N PRO A 263 11.62 3.16 -35.77
CA PRO A 263 10.45 3.19 -36.64
C PRO A 263 9.22 2.54 -35.96
N ARG A 264 8.03 3.11 -36.17
CA ARG A 264 6.74 2.41 -35.96
C ARG A 264 6.42 1.57 -37.22
N LYS A 265 5.54 0.57 -37.08
CA LYS A 265 4.73 0.04 -38.18
C LYS A 265 3.26 0.08 -37.75
N GLU A 266 2.37 0.37 -38.68
CA GLU A 266 0.94 0.66 -38.44
C GLU A 266 0.09 0.12 -39.61
N ALA A 267 -1.24 0.17 -39.46
CA ALA A 267 -2.26 -0.49 -40.28
C ALA A 267 -2.34 -2.04 -40.10
N GLN A 268 -3.50 -2.68 -40.18
CA GLN A 268 -4.82 -2.23 -40.67
C GLN A 268 -5.96 -2.45 -39.64
N ALA A 269 -7.09 -1.75 -39.83
CA ALA A 269 -8.35 -1.97 -39.12
C ALA A 269 -9.39 -2.64 -40.05
N GLY A 270 -10.36 -3.39 -39.50
CA GLY A 270 -11.18 -4.33 -40.30
C GLY A 270 -12.60 -4.67 -39.79
N LYS A 271 -13.50 -3.67 -39.73
CA LYS A 271 -14.98 -3.80 -39.69
C LYS A 271 -15.65 -4.46 -38.46
N ALA A 272 -16.97 -4.26 -38.38
CA ALA A 272 -17.87 -4.79 -37.35
C ALA A 272 -19.24 -5.26 -37.94
N VAL A 273 -19.87 -6.20 -37.21
CA VAL A 273 -21.32 -6.47 -36.99
C VAL A 273 -22.33 -5.76 -37.91
N PRO A 274 -23.27 -6.42 -38.66
CA PRO A 274 -24.34 -7.40 -38.27
C PRO A 274 -24.04 -8.55 -37.28
N ALA A 275 -24.82 -9.04 -36.29
CA ALA A 275 -26.23 -9.02 -35.81
C ALA A 275 -27.30 -9.78 -36.62
N GLY A 276 -27.95 -10.75 -35.95
CA GLY A 276 -29.13 -11.53 -36.39
C GLY A 276 -30.10 -11.78 -35.22
N LYS A 277 -31.42 -11.88 -35.47
CA LYS A 277 -32.47 -11.83 -34.44
C LYS A 277 -33.30 -13.13 -34.32
N ARG A 278 -34.06 -13.21 -33.21
CA ARG A 278 -35.20 -14.11 -32.91
C ARG A 278 -34.86 -15.52 -32.43
N ALA A 279 -35.64 -16.14 -31.52
CA ALA A 279 -36.58 -15.56 -30.54
C ALA A 279 -36.85 -16.57 -29.41
N ARG A 280 -36.96 -16.11 -28.15
CA ARG A 280 -37.64 -16.88 -27.10
C ARG A 280 -39.15 -16.73 -27.26
N GLY A 281 -39.87 -17.84 -27.13
CA GLY A 281 -41.32 -17.81 -26.93
C GLY A 281 -41.68 -17.62 -25.45
N ALA A 282 -42.85 -17.04 -25.18
CA ALA A 282 -43.46 -17.04 -23.86
C ALA A 282 -45.00 -17.17 -24.02
N ARG A 283 -45.63 -18.04 -23.25
CA ARG A 283 -47.10 -18.15 -23.21
C ARG A 283 -47.67 -17.02 -22.37
N GLY A 284 -48.55 -16.20 -22.93
CA GLY A 284 -49.41 -15.31 -22.15
C GLY A 284 -50.67 -16.03 -21.70
N VAL A 285 -50.74 -16.40 -20.41
CA VAL A 285 -51.99 -16.85 -19.75
C VAL A 285 -52.15 -16.07 -18.46
N ALA A 286 -52.98 -15.03 -18.49
CA ALA A 286 -53.31 -14.18 -17.34
C ALA A 286 -54.78 -14.38 -16.94
N LYS A 287 -55.05 -14.29 -15.64
CA LYS A 287 -56.26 -14.85 -14.99
C LYS A 287 -57.39 -13.81 -14.91
N LYS A 288 -58.65 -14.28 -15.00
CA LYS A 288 -59.85 -13.44 -14.83
C LYS A 288 -60.09 -13.05 -13.36
N THR A 289 -60.63 -11.83 -13.19
CA THR A 289 -61.63 -11.38 -12.18
C THR A 289 -61.42 -11.68 -10.68
N ALA A 290 -61.48 -10.61 -9.90
CA ALA A 290 -61.94 -10.61 -8.51
C ALA A 290 -63.22 -9.74 -8.38
N PRO A 291 -64.06 -9.96 -7.35
CA PRO A 291 -65.01 -8.92 -6.93
C PRO A 291 -65.09 -8.70 -5.40
N ALA A 292 -65.25 -7.42 -5.04
CA ALA A 292 -66.05 -6.83 -3.95
C ALA A 292 -65.92 -7.25 -2.46
N LYS A 293 -65.83 -6.21 -1.62
CA LYS A 293 -66.06 -6.17 -0.16
C LYS A 293 -67.58 -6.18 0.16
N PRO A 294 -68.02 -6.55 1.38
CA PRO A 294 -68.16 -5.62 2.52
C PRO A 294 -67.63 -6.26 3.85
N THR A 295 -67.83 -5.80 5.10
CA THR A 295 -68.70 -4.78 5.73
C THR A 295 -67.98 -4.09 6.92
N GLY A 296 -68.62 -4.00 8.11
CA GLY A 296 -68.23 -3.49 9.45
C GLY A 296 -69.48 -3.60 10.37
N PRO A 297 -69.62 -2.86 11.49
CA PRO A 297 -68.64 -2.44 12.52
C PRO A 297 -69.16 -2.55 14.01
N ALA A 298 -68.26 -2.57 15.01
CA ALA A 298 -68.46 -2.27 16.46
C ALA A 298 -67.07 -2.27 17.16
N ALA A 299 -66.66 -1.50 18.18
CA ALA A 299 -67.26 -0.97 19.43
C ALA A 299 -67.47 -2.06 20.52
N GLY A 300 -67.00 -1.93 21.78
CA GLY A 300 -66.14 -0.93 22.45
C GLY A 300 -65.98 -1.22 23.97
N SER A 301 -65.30 -0.35 24.74
CA SER A 301 -65.17 -0.35 26.23
C SER A 301 -64.41 -1.53 26.91
N ALA A 302 -63.97 -1.45 28.19
CA ALA A 302 -63.47 -0.34 29.04
C ALA A 302 -62.94 -0.87 30.41
N ALA A 303 -61.91 -0.22 30.97
CA ALA A 303 -61.55 -0.14 32.42
C ALA A 303 -61.32 -1.48 33.20
N ASP A 304 -61.02 -1.56 34.51
CA ASP A 304 -60.61 -0.54 35.49
C ASP A 304 -59.68 -1.11 36.61
N SER A 305 -58.56 -0.43 36.90
CA SER A 305 -57.85 -0.24 38.19
C SER A 305 -57.65 -1.45 39.19
N PRO A 306 -57.43 -1.30 40.53
CA PRO A 306 -56.13 -1.69 41.10
C PRO A 306 -56.14 -2.39 42.51
N ALA A 307 -54.98 -2.37 43.19
CA ALA A 307 -54.71 -2.71 44.62
C ALA A 307 -54.66 -4.22 44.96
N ASP A 308 -54.06 -4.68 46.08
CA ASP A 308 -53.37 -3.99 47.20
C ASP A 308 -52.12 -4.79 47.69
N SER A 309 -51.67 -4.55 48.93
CA SER A 309 -50.27 -4.64 49.38
C SER A 309 -49.94 -5.88 50.29
N PRO A 310 -49.13 -5.81 51.39
CA PRO A 310 -47.80 -6.45 51.36
C PRO A 310 -47.47 -7.42 52.52
N LYS A 311 -46.29 -8.06 52.42
CA LYS A 311 -45.49 -8.69 53.50
C LYS A 311 -44.02 -8.75 53.02
N ALA A 312 -42.96 -8.34 53.72
CA ALA A 312 -42.59 -8.46 55.14
C ALA A 312 -42.47 -9.91 55.61
N ASP A 313 -41.41 -10.39 56.27
CA ASP A 313 -40.04 -9.96 56.57
C ASP A 313 -39.50 -11.13 57.43
N ASP A 314 -38.44 -11.81 57.00
CA ASP A 314 -37.72 -12.86 57.75
C ASP A 314 -36.42 -13.19 56.96
N GLY A 315 -35.31 -13.68 57.54
CA GLY A 315 -35.11 -14.10 58.92
C GLY A 315 -33.70 -14.64 59.24
N GLY A 316 -32.68 -14.26 58.45
CA GLY A 316 -31.26 -14.46 58.74
C GLY A 316 -30.71 -15.88 58.97
N ARG A 317 -29.89 -16.37 58.03
CA ARG A 317 -28.62 -17.06 58.33
C ARG A 317 -27.67 -17.09 57.15
#